data_AF-A0AA35M8V7-F1
#
_entry.id   AF-A0AA35M8V7-F1
#
_cell.length_a   1.000
_cell.length_b   1.000
_cell.length_c   1.000
_cell.angle_alpha   90.00
_cell.angle_beta   90.00
_cell.angle_gamma   90.00
#
_symmetry.space_group_name_H-M   'P 1'
#
loop_
_entity.id
_entity.type
_entity.pdbx_description
1 polymer ?
#
loop_
_entity_poly.entity_id
_entity_poly.type
_entity_poly.pdbx_seq_one_letter_code
_entity_poly.pdbx_strand_id
1 'polypeptide(L)'
;MSDWGGTNITVEAINAGLDLEFPGPPLRRIGLILTRLKNRPDGFCVFSKELVDLNMRRMSLNTAKTTSKPASLCCIVILKNKAGALPLRPSERLRRIAVLGPNAKRVVAGGGGSSYINAPYWTNVYDSLKKAFEGSGTEFAFATGAKVHQHLPAAPLQVLTDPVSATPGAAVEWHLGHDLTGQPLIVTILFSMSIGLSTMSIDSKVVLSQSGLIHERAELFFQYGSTEDKFSLNLVQGQDYEVQIDYHSHDR
;
A
#
# COMPACT_ATOMS: atom_id res chain seq x y z
N MET A 1 22.38 -10.16 -4.42
CA MET A 1 21.43 -9.53 -5.38
C MET A 1 21.39 -8.03 -5.15
N SER A 2 21.10 -7.21 -6.16
CA SER A 2 20.94 -5.76 -5.99
C SER A 2 19.59 -5.41 -5.34
N ASP A 3 19.51 -4.24 -4.73
CA ASP A 3 18.22 -3.57 -4.55
C ASP A 3 17.62 -3.20 -5.93
N TRP A 4 16.33 -2.89 -5.98
CA TRP A 4 15.60 -2.63 -7.22
C TRP A 4 16.12 -1.37 -7.93
N GLY A 5 16.68 -1.55 -9.13
CA GLY A 5 17.28 -0.46 -9.90
C GLY A 5 18.68 -0.04 -9.40
N GLY A 6 19.23 -0.72 -8.38
CA GLY A 6 20.51 -0.39 -7.75
C GLY A 6 21.77 -0.79 -8.54
N THR A 7 21.63 -1.21 -9.81
CA THR A 7 22.76 -1.61 -10.65
C THR A 7 23.09 -0.50 -11.65
N ASN A 8 24.27 0.11 -11.49
CA ASN A 8 24.69 1.26 -12.30
C ASN A 8 25.72 0.93 -13.38
N ILE A 9 26.48 -0.15 -13.20
CA ILE A 9 27.58 -0.53 -14.08
C ILE A 9 27.57 -2.05 -14.29
N THR A 10 28.07 -2.51 -15.45
CA THR A 10 27.91 -3.91 -15.82
C THR A 10 29.09 -4.79 -15.37
N VAL A 11 30.29 -4.58 -15.94
CA VAL A 11 31.44 -5.49 -15.76
C VAL A 11 32.02 -5.38 -14.35
N GLU A 12 32.17 -4.17 -13.86
CA GLU A 12 32.73 -3.85 -12.55
C GLU A 12 31.84 -4.36 -11.43
N ALA A 13 30.51 -4.29 -11.59
CA ALA A 13 29.58 -4.84 -10.61
C ALA A 13 29.69 -6.36 -10.53
N ILE A 14 29.82 -7.05 -11.67
CA ILE A 14 30.04 -8.51 -11.71
C ILE A 14 31.37 -8.85 -11.04
N ASN A 15 32.45 -8.15 -11.40
CA ASN A 15 33.78 -8.37 -10.82
C ASN A 15 33.83 -8.07 -9.32
N ALA A 16 32.98 -7.16 -8.84
CA ALA A 16 32.83 -6.83 -7.42
C ALA A 16 31.91 -7.80 -6.65
N GLY A 17 31.41 -8.88 -7.30
CA GLY A 17 30.60 -9.91 -6.64
C GLY A 17 29.10 -9.62 -6.62
N LEU A 18 28.58 -8.73 -7.49
CA LEU A 18 27.13 -8.63 -7.68
C LEU A 18 26.63 -9.84 -8.48
N ASP A 19 25.99 -10.79 -7.82
CA ASP A 19 25.54 -12.02 -8.50
C ASP A 19 24.32 -11.80 -9.40
N LEU A 20 23.33 -11.02 -8.93
CA LEU A 20 22.01 -10.90 -9.56
C LEU A 20 21.50 -9.46 -9.53
N GLU A 21 21.12 -8.95 -10.70
CA GLU A 21 20.49 -7.63 -10.91
C GLU A 21 18.96 -7.77 -10.79
N PHE A 22 18.33 -6.88 -10.03
CA PHE A 22 16.87 -6.75 -9.89
C PHE A 22 16.40 -5.31 -10.16
N PRO A 23 15.16 -5.11 -10.65
CA PRO A 23 14.22 -6.12 -11.15
C PRO A 23 14.61 -6.70 -12.52
N GLY A 24 13.85 -7.70 -12.95
CA GLY A 24 13.84 -8.14 -14.35
C GLY A 24 12.84 -7.31 -15.20
N PRO A 25 13.06 -7.20 -16.52
CA PRO A 25 14.25 -7.64 -17.25
C PRO A 25 15.48 -6.79 -16.87
N PRO A 26 16.70 -7.37 -16.83
CA PRO A 26 17.90 -6.64 -16.41
C PRO A 26 18.24 -5.54 -17.42
N LEU A 27 18.54 -4.33 -16.94
CA LEU A 27 18.87 -3.20 -17.80
C LEU A 27 20.35 -3.16 -18.15
N ARG A 28 21.23 -3.44 -17.16
CA ARG A 28 22.68 -3.28 -17.33
C ARG A 28 23.34 -4.51 -17.95
N ARG A 29 22.78 -5.70 -17.73
CA ARG A 29 23.37 -6.97 -18.21
C ARG A 29 22.87 -7.43 -19.58
N ILE A 30 21.80 -6.84 -20.13
CA ILE A 30 21.18 -7.32 -21.38
C ILE A 30 22.14 -7.31 -22.58
N GLY A 31 22.96 -6.27 -22.72
CA GLY A 31 23.93 -6.17 -23.81
C GLY A 31 24.99 -7.27 -23.79
N LEU A 32 25.51 -7.62 -22.60
CA LEU A 32 26.46 -8.73 -22.43
C LEU A 32 25.80 -10.08 -22.72
N ILE A 33 24.57 -10.29 -22.24
CA ILE A 33 23.80 -11.51 -22.46
C ILE A 33 23.56 -11.71 -23.97
N LEU A 34 23.05 -10.69 -24.65
CA LEU A 34 22.80 -10.74 -26.10
C LEU A 34 24.08 -10.97 -26.91
N THR A 35 25.19 -10.33 -26.52
CA THR A 35 26.49 -10.53 -27.19
C THR A 35 26.99 -11.96 -27.03
N ARG A 36 26.87 -12.54 -25.83
CA ARG A 36 27.27 -13.94 -25.60
C ARG A 36 26.35 -14.95 -26.30
N LEU A 37 25.05 -14.71 -26.33
CA LEU A 37 24.09 -15.56 -27.05
C LEU A 37 24.33 -15.55 -28.56
N LYS A 38 24.66 -14.38 -29.15
CA LYS A 38 25.01 -14.30 -30.57
C LYS A 38 26.29 -15.06 -30.92
N ASN A 39 27.24 -15.14 -30.00
CA ASN A 39 28.53 -15.82 -30.20
C ASN A 39 28.52 -17.30 -29.78
N ARG A 40 27.37 -17.86 -29.35
CA ARG A 40 27.17 -19.28 -29.04
C ARG A 40 25.81 -19.77 -29.57
N PRO A 41 25.74 -20.34 -30.78
CA PRO A 41 24.48 -20.80 -31.40
C PRO A 41 23.82 -21.97 -30.66
N ASP A 42 24.53 -22.61 -29.73
CA ASP A 42 24.14 -23.75 -28.90
C ASP A 42 23.40 -23.38 -27.60
N GLY A 43 23.03 -22.10 -27.42
CA GLY A 43 21.88 -21.68 -26.58
C GLY A 43 22.01 -21.83 -25.06
N PHE A 44 23.16 -22.27 -24.52
CA PHE A 44 23.32 -22.48 -23.07
C PHE A 44 24.23 -21.40 -22.43
N CYS A 45 23.62 -20.42 -21.76
CA CYS A 45 24.33 -19.51 -20.85
C CYS A 45 24.32 -20.09 -19.43
N VAL A 46 25.50 -20.51 -18.94
CA VAL A 46 25.69 -20.85 -17.53
C VAL A 46 25.71 -19.55 -16.71
N PHE A 47 24.59 -19.21 -16.09
CA PHE A 47 24.64 -18.47 -14.83
C PHE A 47 25.17 -19.43 -13.75
N SER A 48 25.97 -18.94 -12.81
CA SER A 48 26.66 -19.77 -11.82
C SER A 48 25.71 -20.81 -11.19
N LYS A 49 26.22 -22.04 -11.04
CA LYS A 49 25.51 -23.21 -10.50
C LYS A 49 24.94 -22.98 -9.08
N GLU A 50 25.35 -21.89 -8.42
CA GLU A 50 25.00 -21.52 -7.03
C GLU A 50 23.61 -20.87 -6.88
N LEU A 51 23.01 -20.32 -7.95
CA LEU A 51 21.70 -19.64 -7.87
C LEU A 51 20.49 -20.60 -7.89
N VAL A 52 20.71 -21.89 -8.15
CA VAL A 52 19.64 -22.85 -8.51
C VAL A 52 18.87 -23.42 -7.30
N ASP A 53 19.33 -23.20 -6.06
CA ASP A 53 18.70 -23.78 -4.86
C ASP A 53 17.81 -22.81 -4.05
N LEU A 54 17.23 -21.79 -4.69
CA LEU A 54 16.15 -20.98 -4.09
C LEU A 54 14.82 -21.74 -4.13
N ASN A 55 14.71 -22.78 -3.30
CA ASN A 55 13.45 -23.49 -3.09
C ASN A 55 12.44 -22.60 -2.34
N MET A 56 11.47 -22.05 -3.07
CA MET A 56 10.32 -21.33 -2.51
C MET A 56 9.41 -22.29 -1.75
N ARG A 57 9.69 -22.53 -0.46
CA ARG A 57 8.75 -23.21 0.43
C ARG A 57 7.56 -22.30 0.68
N ARG A 58 6.38 -22.70 0.18
CA ARG A 58 5.10 -22.06 0.53
C ARG A 58 4.88 -22.20 2.04
N MET A 59 4.93 -21.07 2.76
CA MET A 59 4.50 -21.03 4.16
C MET A 59 2.98 -21.24 4.25
N SER A 60 2.55 -22.19 5.08
CA SER A 60 1.14 -22.38 5.40
C SER A 60 0.62 -21.21 6.23
N LEU A 61 -0.53 -20.64 5.84
CA LEU A 61 -1.14 -19.46 6.47
C LEU A 61 -1.56 -19.70 7.94
N ASN A 62 -1.76 -20.95 8.34
CA ASN A 62 -2.24 -21.28 9.69
C ASN A 62 -1.14 -21.24 10.76
N THR A 63 0.13 -21.54 10.42
CA THR A 63 1.24 -21.45 11.38
C THR A 63 1.68 -20.01 11.66
N ALA A 64 1.45 -19.07 10.73
CA ALA A 64 1.83 -17.66 10.86
C ALA A 64 0.96 -16.87 11.89
N LYS A 65 -0.31 -17.26 12.09
CA LYS A 65 -1.19 -16.62 13.09
C LYS A 65 -0.75 -16.89 14.53
N THR A 66 -0.19 -18.07 14.78
CA THR A 66 0.22 -18.52 16.11
C THR A 66 1.56 -17.93 16.54
N THR A 67 2.46 -17.63 15.59
CA THR A 67 3.79 -17.06 15.87
C THR A 67 3.85 -15.53 15.91
N SER A 68 3.01 -14.83 15.13
CA SER A 68 3.01 -13.36 15.06
C SER A 68 2.52 -12.68 16.34
N LYS A 69 1.46 -13.20 16.98
CA LYS A 69 0.91 -12.62 18.22
C LYS A 69 1.95 -12.59 19.37
N PRO A 70 2.66 -13.69 19.69
CA PRO A 70 3.72 -13.65 20.69
C PRO A 70 4.85 -12.67 20.35
N ALA A 71 5.28 -12.61 19.08
CA ALA A 71 6.35 -11.70 18.66
C ALA A 71 5.97 -10.22 18.86
N SER A 72 4.75 -9.83 18.49
CA SER A 72 4.28 -8.44 18.68
C SER A 72 4.16 -8.03 20.15
N LEU A 73 3.82 -8.95 21.05
CA LEU A 73 3.70 -8.66 22.49
C LEU A 73 5.06 -8.32 23.12
N CYS A 74 6.15 -8.93 22.63
CA CYS A 74 7.50 -8.69 23.14
C CYS A 74 8.12 -7.36 22.66
N CYS A 75 7.49 -6.67 21.70
CA CYS A 75 8.01 -5.41 21.14
C CYS A 75 7.45 -4.15 21.81
N ILE A 76 6.48 -4.28 22.72
CA ILE A 76 5.88 -3.14 23.43
C ILE A 76 6.77 -2.74 24.60
N VAL A 77 7.20 -1.48 24.63
CA VAL A 77 8.01 -0.91 25.72
C VAL A 77 7.16 0.03 26.57
N ILE A 78 7.05 -0.25 27.87
CA ILE A 78 6.38 0.64 28.82
C ILE A 78 7.35 1.76 29.21
N LEU A 79 7.11 2.98 28.72
CA LEU A 79 7.96 4.13 29.02
C LEU A 79 7.64 4.77 30.39
N LYS A 80 6.38 4.70 30.83
CA LYS A 80 5.93 5.30 32.09
C LYS A 80 4.72 4.55 32.64
N ASN A 81 4.79 4.16 33.92
CA ASN A 81 3.67 3.62 34.68
C ASN A 81 3.71 4.19 36.09
N LYS A 82 2.88 5.20 36.38
CA LYS A 82 2.79 5.82 37.70
C LYS A 82 1.50 5.37 38.40
N ALA A 83 1.54 5.31 39.73
CA ALA A 83 0.39 4.97 40.58
C ALA A 83 -0.31 3.64 40.22
N GLY A 84 0.43 2.67 39.66
CA GLY A 84 -0.13 1.37 39.28
C GLY A 84 -1.21 1.46 38.20
N ALA A 85 -1.18 2.46 37.32
CA ALA A 85 -2.19 2.67 36.28
C ALA A 85 -2.32 1.50 35.29
N LEU A 86 -1.26 0.71 35.11
CA LEU A 86 -1.25 -0.53 34.33
C LEU A 86 -0.77 -1.70 35.19
N PRO A 87 -1.25 -2.94 34.92
CA PRO A 87 -2.15 -3.33 33.82
C PRO A 87 -3.63 -3.06 34.11
N LEU A 88 -4.43 -2.76 33.08
CA LEU A 88 -5.90 -2.76 33.18
C LEU A 88 -6.39 -4.21 33.23
N ARG A 89 -7.26 -4.55 34.20
CA ARG A 89 -7.75 -5.93 34.34
C ARG A 89 -9.27 -6.01 34.26
N PRO A 90 -9.85 -6.96 33.49
CA PRO A 90 -11.28 -7.22 33.52
C PRO A 90 -11.83 -7.56 34.92
N SER A 91 -10.99 -8.15 35.77
CA SER A 91 -11.32 -8.47 37.17
C SER A 91 -11.59 -7.25 38.05
N GLU A 92 -11.12 -6.06 37.64
CA GLU A 92 -11.30 -4.80 38.40
C GLU A 92 -12.71 -4.20 38.21
N ARG A 93 -13.57 -4.82 37.39
CA ARG A 93 -14.97 -4.42 37.15
C ARG A 93 -15.11 -2.94 36.82
N LEU A 94 -14.25 -2.44 35.93
CA LEU A 94 -14.32 -1.09 35.42
C LEU A 94 -15.71 -0.86 34.80
N ARG A 95 -16.44 0.16 35.25
CA ARG A 95 -17.79 0.42 34.73
C ARG A 95 -17.76 0.85 33.26
N ARG A 96 -16.80 1.70 32.90
CA ARG A 96 -16.69 2.27 31.55
C ARG A 96 -15.24 2.63 31.24
N ILE A 97 -14.82 2.36 30.01
CA ILE A 97 -13.52 2.74 29.44
C ILE A 97 -13.75 3.64 28.24
N ALA A 98 -13.12 4.82 28.24
CA ALA A 98 -13.07 5.70 27.08
C ALA A 98 -11.74 5.53 26.35
N VAL A 99 -11.79 5.19 25.06
CA VAL A 99 -10.61 5.08 24.21
C VAL A 99 -10.57 6.27 23.27
N LEU A 100 -9.54 7.10 23.42
CA LEU A 100 -9.42 8.36 22.70
C LEU A 100 -8.23 8.32 21.75
N GLY A 101 -8.40 8.93 20.58
CA GLY A 101 -7.33 9.18 19.64
C GLY A 101 -7.52 8.53 18.26
N PRO A 102 -6.86 9.08 17.23
CA PRO A 102 -7.06 8.69 15.84
C PRO A 102 -6.61 7.26 15.53
N ASN A 103 -5.67 6.72 16.30
CA ASN A 103 -5.15 5.37 16.12
C ASN A 103 -5.89 4.29 16.93
N ALA A 104 -6.96 4.65 17.66
CA ALA A 104 -7.71 3.67 18.44
C ALA A 104 -8.44 2.66 17.54
N LYS A 105 -9.06 3.13 16.45
CA LYS A 105 -9.76 2.30 15.45
C LYS A 105 -9.01 2.16 14.13
N ARG A 106 -7.97 2.96 13.90
CA ARG A 106 -7.09 2.83 12.74
C ARG A 106 -6.01 1.78 13.01
N VAL A 107 -5.70 0.98 12.01
CA VAL A 107 -4.62 0.00 12.07
C VAL A 107 -3.33 0.65 11.56
N VAL A 108 -2.28 0.61 12.37
CA VAL A 108 -0.93 1.04 12.01
C VAL A 108 0.00 -0.13 12.29
N ALA A 109 0.15 -1.03 11.32
CA ALA A 109 0.81 -2.31 11.52
C ALA A 109 2.25 -2.37 10.97
N GLY A 110 2.69 -1.35 10.24
CA GLY A 110 4.02 -1.29 9.65
C GLY A 110 4.28 0.06 9.00
N GLY A 111 5.48 0.21 8.44
CA GLY A 111 5.82 1.35 7.59
C GLY A 111 5.15 1.26 6.21
N GLY A 112 5.33 2.32 5.42
CA GLY A 112 5.00 2.29 4.00
C GLY A 112 6.07 1.56 3.16
N GLY A 113 5.90 1.63 1.84
CA GLY A 113 6.89 1.17 0.87
C GLY A 113 7.10 -0.34 0.83
N SER A 114 8.34 -0.79 0.60
CA SER A 114 8.68 -2.22 0.41
C SER A 114 8.43 -3.09 1.65
N SER A 115 8.28 -2.47 2.83
CA SER A 115 7.93 -3.15 4.08
C SER A 115 6.42 -3.35 4.28
N TYR A 116 5.59 -2.78 3.40
CA TYR A 116 4.13 -2.90 3.49
C TYR A 116 3.68 -4.33 3.21
N ILE A 117 2.68 -4.80 3.95
CA ILE A 117 2.14 -6.15 3.85
C ILE A 117 0.63 -6.05 3.72
N ASN A 118 0.04 -6.77 2.75
CA ASN A 118 -1.40 -7.00 2.72
C ASN A 118 -1.74 -8.19 3.63
N ALA A 119 -2.05 -7.92 4.89
CA ALA A 119 -2.36 -8.97 5.86
C ALA A 119 -3.78 -9.54 5.62
N PRO A 120 -4.01 -10.84 5.87
CA PRO A 120 -5.33 -11.46 5.73
C PRO A 120 -6.38 -10.89 6.70
N TYR A 121 -5.93 -10.27 7.79
CA TYR A 121 -6.79 -9.53 8.70
C TYR A 121 -5.95 -8.50 9.46
N TRP A 122 -6.65 -7.49 9.99
CA TRP A 122 -6.08 -6.50 10.88
C TRP A 122 -6.88 -6.42 12.17
N THR A 123 -6.24 -6.02 13.26
CA THR A 123 -6.89 -5.71 14.54
C THR A 123 -6.50 -4.30 14.96
N ASN A 124 -7.46 -3.52 15.47
CA ASN A 124 -7.20 -2.21 16.06
C ASN A 124 -7.24 -2.27 17.60
N VAL A 125 -6.75 -1.21 18.25
CA VAL A 125 -6.64 -1.13 19.71
C VAL A 125 -8.01 -1.21 20.38
N TYR A 126 -8.99 -0.47 19.87
CA TYR A 126 -10.33 -0.39 20.44
C TYR A 126 -11.03 -1.75 20.48
N ASP A 127 -11.09 -2.44 19.34
CA ASP A 127 -11.75 -3.74 19.23
C ASP A 127 -10.99 -4.82 20.02
N SER A 128 -9.66 -4.75 20.04
CA SER A 128 -8.84 -5.68 20.83
C SER A 128 -9.06 -5.51 22.33
N LEU A 129 -9.15 -4.26 22.81
CA LEU A 129 -9.43 -3.97 24.22
C LEU A 129 -10.86 -4.36 24.60
N LYS A 130 -11.84 -4.03 23.75
CA LYS A 130 -13.24 -4.45 23.95
C LYS A 130 -13.34 -5.97 24.04
N LYS A 131 -12.65 -6.69 23.16
CA LYS A 131 -12.58 -8.16 23.16
C LYS A 131 -11.94 -8.71 24.44
N ALA A 132 -10.86 -8.10 24.92
CA ALA A 132 -10.20 -8.52 26.18
C ALA A 132 -11.08 -8.33 27.42
N PHE A 133 -12.06 -7.43 27.36
CA PHE A 133 -13.02 -7.15 28.44
C PHE A 133 -14.40 -7.79 28.19
N GLU A 134 -14.54 -8.70 27.22
CA GLU A 134 -15.78 -9.45 27.00
C GLU A 134 -16.22 -10.18 28.29
N GLY A 135 -17.51 -10.09 28.63
CA GLY A 135 -18.07 -10.69 29.84
C GLY A 135 -17.85 -9.90 31.14
N SER A 136 -17.07 -8.82 31.14
CA SER A 136 -16.82 -8.01 32.35
C SER A 136 -17.94 -7.02 32.70
N GLY A 137 -18.89 -6.77 31.79
CA GLY A 137 -19.90 -5.72 31.93
C GLY A 137 -19.36 -4.29 31.71
N THR A 138 -18.09 -4.15 31.32
CA THR A 138 -17.45 -2.85 31.05
C THR A 138 -18.02 -2.22 29.77
N GLU A 139 -18.50 -0.99 29.86
CA GLU A 139 -18.92 -0.22 28.68
C GLU A 139 -17.72 0.43 27.97
N PHE A 140 -17.76 0.52 26.65
CA PHE A 140 -16.71 1.16 25.85
C PHE A 140 -17.25 2.39 25.12
N ALA A 141 -16.55 3.52 25.27
CA ALA A 141 -16.77 4.74 24.52
C ALA A 141 -15.55 5.05 23.64
N PHE A 142 -15.78 5.69 22.49
CA PHE A 142 -14.74 6.07 21.55
C PHE A 142 -14.93 7.51 21.08
N ALA A 143 -13.82 8.24 20.98
CA ALA A 143 -13.77 9.48 20.21
C ALA A 143 -12.41 9.62 19.51
N THR A 144 -12.44 10.01 18.23
CA THR A 144 -11.23 10.22 17.43
C THR A 144 -10.36 11.33 18.01
N GLY A 145 -10.96 12.40 18.54
CA GLY A 145 -10.24 13.59 18.98
C GLY A 145 -9.66 14.32 17.77
N ALA A 146 -8.33 14.35 17.65
CA ALA A 146 -7.63 15.03 16.56
C ALA A 146 -7.37 14.10 15.36
N LYS A 147 -7.56 14.61 14.14
CA LYS A 147 -7.14 13.93 12.91
C LYS A 147 -5.64 14.13 12.71
N VAL A 148 -4.92 13.07 12.33
CA VAL A 148 -3.44 13.07 12.16
C VAL A 148 -3.02 12.46 10.81
N HIS A 149 -3.89 12.59 9.80
CA HIS A 149 -3.55 12.08 8.47
C HIS A 149 -2.51 13.00 7.82
N GLN A 150 -1.46 12.40 7.27
CA GLN A 150 -0.48 13.13 6.46
C GLN A 150 -1.09 13.60 5.13
N HIS A 151 -1.94 12.75 4.54
CA HIS A 151 -2.71 13.01 3.31
C HIS A 151 -4.19 12.75 3.56
N LEU A 152 -5.07 13.31 2.74
CA LEU A 152 -6.50 13.04 2.78
C LEU A 152 -6.75 11.53 2.69
N PRO A 153 -7.59 10.97 3.57
CA PRO A 153 -7.90 9.55 3.51
C PRO A 153 -8.66 9.25 2.22
N ALA A 154 -8.44 8.04 1.69
CA ALA A 154 -9.25 7.53 0.58
C ALA A 154 -10.75 7.53 0.96
N ALA A 155 -11.60 7.78 -0.03
CA ALA A 155 -13.04 7.68 0.13
C ALA A 155 -13.41 6.23 0.56
N PRO A 156 -14.21 6.06 1.64
CA PRO A 156 -14.67 4.74 2.04
C PRO A 156 -15.48 4.09 0.90
N LEU A 157 -15.27 2.81 0.62
CA LEU A 157 -16.03 2.10 -0.43
C LEU A 157 -17.54 2.12 -0.19
N GLN A 158 -17.97 2.27 1.05
CA GLN A 158 -19.38 2.31 1.42
C GLN A 158 -20.09 3.59 0.96
N VAL A 159 -19.34 4.63 0.58
CA VAL A 159 -19.89 5.89 0.05
C VAL A 159 -19.66 6.05 -1.45
N LEU A 160 -19.08 5.03 -2.10
CA LEU A 160 -18.89 4.97 -3.54
C LEU A 160 -19.79 3.89 -4.13
N THR A 161 -20.34 4.16 -5.30
CA THR A 161 -21.12 3.19 -6.07
C THR A 161 -20.42 2.96 -7.39
N ASP A 162 -20.10 1.71 -7.69
CA ASP A 162 -19.55 1.33 -8.99
C ASP A 162 -20.62 1.55 -10.07
N PRO A 163 -20.37 2.38 -11.10
CA PRO A 163 -21.33 2.65 -12.16
C PRO A 163 -21.62 1.42 -13.04
N VAL A 164 -20.74 0.41 -13.04
CA VAL A 164 -20.88 -0.80 -13.87
C VAL A 164 -21.67 -1.87 -13.13
N SER A 165 -21.31 -2.19 -11.88
CA SER A 165 -21.97 -3.26 -11.12
C SER A 165 -23.08 -2.80 -10.17
N ALA A 166 -23.21 -1.49 -9.93
CA ALA A 166 -24.09 -0.90 -8.92
C ALA A 166 -23.85 -1.43 -7.48
N THR A 167 -22.64 -1.90 -7.20
CA THR A 167 -22.21 -2.34 -5.86
C THR A 167 -21.26 -1.34 -5.20
N PRO A 168 -21.07 -1.39 -3.87
CA PRO A 168 -20.15 -0.46 -3.19
C PRO A 168 -18.72 -0.55 -3.73
N GLY A 169 -18.21 0.56 -4.29
CA GLY A 169 -16.86 0.65 -4.82
C GLY A 169 -16.72 1.59 -6.01
N ALA A 170 -15.64 1.40 -6.78
CA ALA A 170 -15.34 2.16 -7.99
C ALA A 170 -14.84 1.21 -9.08
N ALA A 171 -15.22 1.47 -10.33
CA ALA A 171 -14.65 0.79 -11.50
C ALA A 171 -13.35 1.48 -11.95
N VAL A 172 -12.41 0.68 -12.43
CA VAL A 172 -11.14 1.11 -13.02
C VAL A 172 -10.99 0.42 -14.37
N GLU A 173 -10.98 1.21 -15.42
CA GLU A 173 -10.81 0.75 -16.78
C GLU A 173 -9.38 0.96 -17.26
N TRP A 174 -8.78 -0.08 -17.83
CA TRP A 174 -7.44 -0.04 -18.40
C TRP A 174 -7.54 0.07 -19.92
N HIS A 175 -6.95 1.10 -20.52
CA HIS A 175 -7.01 1.35 -21.96
C HIS A 175 -5.64 1.22 -22.62
N LEU A 176 -5.60 0.78 -23.88
CA LEU A 176 -4.40 0.83 -24.70
C LEU A 176 -4.33 2.19 -25.42
N GLY A 177 -3.41 3.05 -25.02
CA GLY A 177 -3.30 4.41 -25.53
C GLY A 177 -3.93 5.45 -24.61
N HIS A 178 -3.72 6.74 -24.93
CA HIS A 178 -4.00 7.85 -24.01
C HIS A 178 -5.34 8.55 -24.27
N ASP A 179 -6.00 8.26 -25.39
CA ASP A 179 -7.22 8.97 -25.80
C ASP A 179 -8.50 8.41 -25.16
N LEU A 180 -8.41 7.26 -24.47
CA LEU A 180 -9.53 6.55 -23.83
C LEU A 180 -10.71 6.29 -24.77
N THR A 181 -10.48 6.30 -26.09
CA THR A 181 -11.52 6.11 -27.11
C THR A 181 -11.75 4.65 -27.48
N GLY A 182 -10.79 3.78 -27.12
CA GLY A 182 -10.84 2.35 -27.35
C GLY A 182 -11.75 1.61 -26.37
N GLN A 183 -12.00 0.33 -26.65
CA GLN A 183 -12.60 -0.56 -25.65
C GLN A 183 -11.58 -0.84 -24.53
N PRO A 184 -12.01 -0.86 -23.26
CA PRO A 184 -11.12 -1.16 -22.16
C PRO A 184 -10.57 -2.59 -22.28
N LEU A 185 -9.28 -2.75 -22.02
CA LEU A 185 -8.60 -4.04 -21.94
C LEU A 185 -9.06 -4.85 -20.73
N ILE A 186 -9.26 -4.19 -19.57
CA ILE A 186 -9.62 -4.80 -18.29
C ILE A 186 -10.44 -3.79 -17.47
N VAL A 187 -11.47 -4.26 -16.75
CA VAL A 187 -12.17 -3.50 -15.70
C VAL A 187 -11.88 -4.13 -14.33
N THR A 188 -11.39 -3.34 -13.38
CA THR A 188 -11.01 -3.76 -12.01
C THR A 188 -11.56 -2.82 -10.94
N ILE A 189 -11.52 -3.20 -9.65
CA ILE A 189 -11.89 -2.35 -8.51
C ILE A 189 -10.61 -2.03 -7.71
N LEU A 190 -10.13 -0.79 -7.75
CA LEU A 190 -8.92 -0.33 -7.05
C LEU A 190 -9.06 1.12 -6.55
N PHE A 191 -8.23 1.50 -5.57
CA PHE A 191 -8.13 2.87 -5.05
C PHE A 191 -6.92 3.59 -5.67
N SER A 192 -7.04 4.90 -5.96
CA SER A 192 -6.03 5.65 -6.71
C SER A 192 -5.23 6.64 -5.86
N MET A 193 -3.91 6.65 -6.09
CA MET A 193 -2.98 7.76 -5.90
C MET A 193 -2.13 7.82 -7.17
N SER A 194 -1.87 9.01 -7.72
CA SER A 194 -1.29 9.14 -9.06
C SER A 194 0.25 9.10 -9.07
N ILE A 195 0.82 8.38 -10.04
CA ILE A 195 2.24 8.37 -10.41
C ILE A 195 2.31 8.65 -11.92
N GLY A 196 1.89 9.86 -12.29
CA GLY A 196 1.78 10.31 -13.67
C GLY A 196 0.68 11.37 -13.83
N LEU A 197 0.37 11.73 -15.08
CA LEU A 197 -0.63 12.76 -15.36
C LEU A 197 -2.00 12.25 -14.90
N SER A 198 -2.74 13.08 -14.16
CA SER A 198 -4.12 12.77 -13.80
C SER A 198 -5.02 13.98 -13.78
N THR A 199 -6.30 13.75 -14.08
CA THR A 199 -7.38 14.72 -13.91
C THR A 199 -8.50 14.11 -13.12
N MET A 200 -9.09 14.89 -12.21
CA MET A 200 -10.31 14.51 -11.50
C MET A 200 -11.44 15.42 -11.96
N SER A 201 -12.56 14.81 -12.31
CA SER A 201 -13.78 15.49 -12.70
C SER A 201 -14.92 15.13 -11.75
N ILE A 202 -15.79 16.11 -11.49
CA ILE A 202 -17.08 15.91 -10.82
C ILE A 202 -18.16 16.38 -11.77
N ASP A 203 -19.14 15.51 -12.05
CA ASP A 203 -20.22 15.76 -13.02
C ASP A 203 -19.68 16.30 -14.36
N SER A 204 -18.70 15.58 -14.92
CA SER A 204 -17.97 15.94 -16.17
C SER A 204 -17.18 17.26 -16.14
N LYS A 205 -17.11 17.96 -15.00
CA LYS A 205 -16.31 19.17 -14.86
C LYS A 205 -14.98 18.86 -14.18
N VAL A 206 -13.86 19.14 -14.85
CA VAL A 206 -12.52 19.01 -14.26
C VAL A 206 -12.41 19.94 -13.04
N VAL A 207 -12.09 19.34 -11.89
CA VAL A 207 -11.90 20.04 -10.60
C VAL A 207 -10.46 20.00 -10.11
N LEU A 208 -9.66 19.01 -10.54
CA LEU A 208 -8.23 18.91 -10.24
C LEU A 208 -7.46 18.38 -11.44
N SER A 209 -6.21 18.83 -11.58
CA SER A 209 -5.27 18.32 -12.57
C SER A 209 -3.87 18.25 -11.96
N GLN A 210 -3.20 17.12 -12.13
CA GLN A 210 -1.83 16.89 -11.65
C GLN A 210 -0.96 16.45 -12.81
N SER A 211 0.13 17.17 -13.06
CA SER A 211 1.17 16.80 -14.04
C SER A 211 1.76 15.42 -13.72
N GLY A 212 2.08 15.20 -12.44
CA GLY A 212 2.74 14.01 -11.91
C GLY A 212 4.04 13.67 -12.65
N LEU A 213 4.71 14.65 -13.25
CA LEU A 213 5.90 14.40 -14.07
C LEU A 213 7.05 13.89 -13.20
N ILE A 214 7.71 12.83 -13.65
CA ILE A 214 8.78 12.12 -12.91
C ILE A 214 9.97 13.01 -12.50
N HIS A 215 10.18 14.12 -13.19
CA HIS A 215 11.27 15.07 -12.93
C HIS A 215 10.88 16.16 -11.92
N GLU A 216 9.60 16.28 -11.58
CA GLU A 216 9.11 17.20 -10.57
C GLU A 216 9.24 16.54 -9.20
N ARG A 217 9.87 17.22 -8.24
CA ARG A 217 9.91 16.72 -6.86
C ARG A 217 8.54 16.84 -6.23
N ALA A 218 8.12 15.76 -5.58
CA ALA A 218 6.80 15.61 -4.99
C ALA A 218 6.87 14.96 -3.61
N GLU A 219 5.74 14.91 -2.91
CA GLU A 219 5.63 14.21 -1.62
C GLU A 219 5.16 12.75 -1.78
N LEU A 220 4.37 12.47 -2.82
CA LEU A 220 3.81 11.15 -3.06
C LEU A 220 4.81 10.23 -3.78
N PHE A 221 4.61 8.92 -3.58
CA PHE A 221 5.35 7.83 -4.23
C PHE A 221 6.88 8.01 -4.21
N PHE A 222 7.47 7.96 -3.01
CA PHE A 222 8.93 8.10 -2.81
C PHE A 222 9.52 9.35 -3.48
N GLN A 223 8.72 10.43 -3.56
CA GLN A 223 9.06 11.71 -4.17
C GLN A 223 9.10 11.74 -5.71
N TYR A 224 8.58 10.70 -6.38
CA TYR A 224 8.49 10.60 -7.86
C TYR A 224 7.08 10.85 -8.42
N GLY A 225 6.08 11.13 -7.56
CA GLY A 225 4.69 11.34 -7.95
C GLY A 225 4.30 12.81 -8.06
N SER A 226 3.21 13.17 -7.40
CA SER A 226 2.71 14.55 -7.29
C SER A 226 2.68 15.02 -5.83
N THR A 227 2.55 16.33 -5.61
CA THR A 227 2.15 16.87 -4.30
C THR A 227 0.63 16.77 -4.17
N GLU A 228 0.12 16.58 -2.96
CA GLU A 228 -1.34 16.55 -2.72
C GLU A 228 -1.98 17.89 -3.11
N ASP A 229 -2.93 17.84 -4.04
CA ASP A 229 -3.78 18.99 -4.39
C ASP A 229 -5.20 18.80 -3.84
N LYS A 230 -5.91 19.90 -3.58
CA LYS A 230 -7.16 19.90 -2.82
C LYS A 230 -8.23 20.72 -3.49
N PHE A 231 -9.38 20.09 -3.66
CA PHE A 231 -10.62 20.73 -4.05
C PHE A 231 -11.67 20.56 -2.94
N SER A 232 -12.53 21.57 -2.77
CA SER A 232 -13.62 21.53 -1.79
C SER A 232 -14.94 21.81 -2.48
N LEU A 233 -15.94 20.97 -2.20
CA LEU A 233 -17.29 21.08 -2.72
C LEU A 233 -18.30 20.95 -1.58
N ASN A 234 -19.28 21.84 -1.56
CA ASN A 234 -20.44 21.69 -0.69
C ASN A 234 -21.39 20.68 -1.32
N LEU A 235 -21.55 19.52 -0.68
CA LEU A 235 -22.43 18.46 -1.15
C LEU A 235 -23.86 18.68 -0.65
N VAL A 236 -24.83 18.30 -1.48
CA VAL A 236 -26.25 18.27 -1.13
C VAL A 236 -26.61 16.87 -0.66
N GLN A 237 -27.25 16.76 0.51
CA GLN A 237 -27.63 15.47 1.08
C GLN A 237 -28.60 14.74 0.14
N GLY A 238 -28.27 13.49 -0.20
CA GLY A 238 -29.09 12.63 -1.06
C GLY A 238 -28.93 12.89 -2.56
N GLN A 239 -28.05 13.81 -2.95
CA GLN A 239 -27.65 14.00 -4.34
C GLN A 239 -26.44 13.11 -4.64
N ASP A 240 -26.53 12.38 -5.76
CA ASP A 240 -25.41 11.63 -6.32
C ASP A 240 -24.52 12.56 -7.15
N TYR A 241 -23.21 12.30 -7.12
CA TYR A 241 -22.19 13.03 -7.88
C TYR A 241 -21.34 12.03 -8.64
N GLU A 242 -21.17 12.25 -9.93
CA GLU A 242 -20.30 11.41 -10.75
C GLU A 242 -18.85 11.84 -10.52
N VAL A 243 -18.00 10.91 -10.10
CA VAL A 243 -16.57 11.16 -9.90
C VAL A 243 -15.79 10.33 -10.91
N GLN A 244 -15.04 11.02 -11.78
CA GLN A 244 -14.17 10.38 -12.77
C GLN A 244 -12.72 10.81 -12.52
N ILE A 245 -11.81 9.85 -12.62
CA ILE A 245 -10.37 10.10 -12.56
C ILE A 245 -9.74 9.50 -13.81
N ASP A 246 -9.21 10.37 -14.68
CA ASP A 246 -8.39 9.95 -15.81
C ASP A 246 -6.94 9.94 -15.36
N TYR A 247 -6.23 8.84 -15.62
CA TYR A 247 -4.87 8.63 -15.16
C TYR A 247 -4.00 8.05 -16.27
N HIS A 248 -2.80 8.59 -16.38
CA HIS A 248 -1.76 8.16 -17.30
C HIS A 248 -0.53 7.76 -16.49
N SER A 249 -0.12 6.49 -16.60
CA SER A 249 1.16 6.05 -16.05
C SER A 249 2.34 6.74 -16.75
N HIS A 250 3.47 6.88 -16.06
CA HIS A 250 4.72 7.24 -16.74
C HIS A 250 5.08 6.22 -17.83
N ASP A 251 5.57 6.72 -18.96
CA ASP A 251 6.28 5.92 -19.96
C ASP A 251 7.62 5.46 -19.36
N ARG A 252 7.66 4.27 -18.77
CA ARG A 252 8.89 3.60 -18.31
C ARG A 252 9.06 2.24 -18.97
#